data_AF-A0A1V9FUB6-F1
#
_entry.id   AF-A0A1V9FUB6-F1
#
_cell.length_a   1.000
_cell.length_b   1.000
_cell.length_c   1.000
_cell.angle_alpha   90.00
_cell.angle_beta   90.00
_cell.angle_gamma   90.00
#
_symmetry.space_group_name_H-M   'P 1'
#
loop_
_entity.id
_entity.type
_entity.pdbx_description
1 polymer ?
#
loop_
_entity_poly.entity_id
_entity_poly.type
_entity_poly.pdbx_seq_one_letter_code
_entity_poly.pdbx_strand_id
1 'polypeptide(L)'
;MTGKDFEFLITPGDLEIKREDFDNLMTPDSLTWTKVSKNNRTYYQVGKDEFSYSTEKSGIQMSFNYTITFEKARQIVEEVSTKLSQYTGKEIDVLVVSIDINA
;
A
#
# COMPACT_ATOMS: atom_id res chain seq x y z
N MET A 1 -6.16 -11.58 -11.39
CA MET A 1 -5.80 -10.15 -11.44
C MET A 1 -4.36 -10.01 -10.96
N THR A 2 -3.62 -9.13 -11.62
CA THR A 2 -2.22 -8.81 -11.31
C THR A 2 -2.08 -7.31 -11.05
N GLY A 3 -0.95 -6.83 -10.52
CA GLY A 3 -0.78 -5.42 -10.17
C GLY A 3 -0.93 -4.41 -11.32
N LYS A 4 -1.14 -4.88 -12.56
CA LYS A 4 -1.55 -4.03 -13.69
C LYS A 4 -3.04 -3.70 -13.73
N ASP A 5 -3.86 -4.47 -13.02
CA ASP A 5 -5.32 -4.45 -13.11
C ASP A 5 -5.96 -3.71 -11.93
N PHE A 6 -5.20 -3.46 -10.85
CA PHE A 6 -5.76 -2.92 -9.60
C PHE A 6 -4.73 -2.13 -8.79
N GLU A 7 -5.27 -1.27 -7.95
CA GLU A 7 -4.61 -0.64 -6.82
C GLU A 7 -5.50 -0.77 -5.58
N PHE A 8 -4.97 -0.40 -4.41
CA PHE A 8 -5.79 -0.26 -3.21
C PHE A 8 -5.81 1.19 -2.75
N LEU A 9 -6.96 1.67 -2.31
CA LEU A 9 -7.11 2.93 -1.59
C LEU A 9 -7.43 2.63 -0.13
N ILE A 10 -6.52 3.04 0.76
CA ILE A 10 -6.68 2.93 2.21
C ILE A 10 -7.34 4.22 2.72
N THR A 11 -8.50 4.13 3.33
CA THR A 11 -9.29 5.29 3.80
C THR A 11 -9.53 5.21 5.31
N PRO A 12 -9.75 6.34 6.02
CA PRO A 12 -9.87 7.72 5.51
C PRO A 12 -8.52 8.37 5.14
N GLY A 13 -8.54 9.52 4.45
CA GLY A 13 -7.34 10.25 4.03
C GLY A 13 -6.70 11.14 5.09
N ASP A 14 -7.35 11.31 6.24
CA ASP A 14 -6.90 12.17 7.35
C ASP A 14 -6.14 11.37 8.44
N LEU A 15 -5.37 10.35 8.01
CA LEU A 15 -4.53 9.57 8.93
C LEU A 15 -3.28 10.36 9.30
N GLU A 16 -3.15 10.68 10.58
CA GLU A 16 -1.95 11.33 11.12
C GLU A 16 -0.87 10.28 11.41
N ILE A 17 0.04 10.08 10.46
CA ILE A 17 1.15 9.14 10.58
C ILE A 17 2.45 9.93 10.77
N LYS A 18 3.17 9.64 11.86
CA LYS A 18 4.49 10.22 12.09
C LYS A 18 5.48 9.70 11.06
N ARG A 19 6.41 10.55 10.63
CA ARG A 19 7.37 10.21 9.57
C ARG A 19 8.26 9.03 9.97
N GLU A 20 8.67 8.98 11.22
CA GLU A 20 9.49 7.92 11.80
C GLU A 20 8.77 6.57 11.85
N ASP A 21 7.43 6.57 11.96
CA ASP A 21 6.62 5.35 12.03
C ASP A 21 6.12 4.89 10.66
N PHE A 22 6.21 5.74 9.64
CA PHE A 22 5.62 5.51 8.32
C PHE A 22 6.09 4.19 7.69
N ASP A 23 7.40 3.97 7.57
CA ASP A 23 7.93 2.77 6.93
C ASP A 23 7.48 1.50 7.66
N ASN A 24 7.45 1.54 9.00
CA ASN A 24 6.99 0.42 9.81
C ASN A 24 5.48 0.17 9.60
N LEU A 25 4.64 1.20 9.68
CA LEU A 25 3.19 1.05 9.53
C LEU A 25 2.77 0.64 8.12
N MET A 26 3.51 1.11 7.11
CA MET A 26 3.19 0.96 5.70
C MET A 26 3.91 -0.23 5.06
N THR A 27 4.39 -1.19 5.85
CA THR A 27 4.98 -2.43 5.36
C THR A 27 4.46 -3.63 6.16
N PRO A 28 4.38 -4.82 5.52
CA PRO A 28 3.92 -6.03 6.18
C PRO A 28 4.97 -6.54 7.17
N ASP A 29 4.51 -7.13 8.28
CA ASP A 29 5.40 -7.78 9.25
C ASP A 29 5.62 -9.25 8.89
N SER A 30 4.68 -9.86 8.17
CA SER A 30 4.75 -11.28 7.78
C SER A 30 5.73 -11.56 6.63
N LEU A 31 6.19 -10.51 5.92
CA LEU A 31 7.02 -10.64 4.74
C LEU A 31 8.28 -9.78 4.88
N THR A 32 9.44 -10.36 4.59
CA THR A 32 10.69 -9.60 4.51
C THR A 32 10.61 -8.58 3.39
N TRP A 33 10.94 -7.33 3.70
CA TRP A 33 10.92 -6.23 2.76
C TRP A 33 12.21 -5.41 2.82
N THR A 34 12.48 -4.65 1.75
CA THR A 34 13.52 -3.62 1.74
C THR A 34 13.02 -2.35 1.10
N LYS A 35 13.51 -1.20 1.57
CA LYS A 35 13.23 0.11 0.98
C LYS A 35 14.14 0.34 -0.23
N VAL A 36 13.58 0.79 -1.34
CA VAL A 36 14.31 1.09 -2.57
C VAL A 36 13.90 2.46 -3.08
N SER A 37 14.87 3.32 -3.41
CA SER A 37 14.60 4.62 -4.02
C SER A 37 14.93 4.57 -5.51
N LYS A 38 13.94 4.85 -6.37
CA LYS A 38 14.07 4.87 -7.83
C LYS A 38 13.39 6.12 -8.38
N ASN A 39 14.06 6.88 -9.24
CA ASN A 39 13.50 8.09 -9.89
C ASN A 39 12.83 9.05 -8.89
N ASN A 40 13.47 9.31 -7.74
CA ASN A 40 12.94 10.15 -6.65
C ASN A 40 11.63 9.65 -6.00
N ARG A 41 11.22 8.41 -6.25
CA ARG A 41 10.10 7.75 -5.57
C ARG A 41 10.60 6.62 -4.67
N THR A 42 9.91 6.44 -3.54
CA THR A 42 10.16 5.35 -2.60
C THR A 42 9.30 4.15 -2.99
N TYR A 43 9.94 2.98 -3.04
CA TYR A 43 9.33 1.68 -3.24
C TYR A 43 9.71 0.76 -2.08
N TYR A 44 8.85 -0.22 -1.83
CA TYR A 44 9.06 -1.29 -0.87
C TYR A 44 9.05 -2.61 -1.64
N GLN A 45 10.16 -3.32 -1.62
CA GLN A 45 10.34 -4.57 -2.35
C GLN A 45 10.12 -5.75 -1.41
N VAL A 46 9.25 -6.69 -1.83
CA VAL A 46 8.90 -7.92 -1.11
C VAL A 46 9.16 -9.12 -2.03
N GLY A 47 10.34 -9.72 -1.87
CA GLY A 47 10.85 -10.74 -2.79
C GLY A 47 11.11 -10.14 -4.18
N LYS A 48 10.33 -10.59 -5.19
CA LYS A 48 10.41 -10.09 -6.57
C LYS A 48 9.40 -8.99 -6.89
N ASP A 49 8.46 -8.74 -5.98
CA ASP A 49 7.40 -7.75 -6.18
C ASP A 49 7.75 -6.45 -5.46
N GLU A 50 7.17 -5.36 -5.91
CA GLU A 50 7.37 -4.04 -5.31
C GLU A 50 6.07 -3.24 -5.29
N PHE A 51 5.95 -2.37 -4.30
CA PHE A 51 4.84 -1.45 -4.19
C PHE A 51 5.30 -0.06 -3.75
N SER A 52 4.43 0.92 -3.94
CA SER A 52 4.68 2.30 -3.54
C SER A 52 3.36 2.95 -3.12
N TYR A 53 3.47 4.10 -2.47
CA TYR A 53 2.32 4.87 -2.04
C TYR A 53 2.23 6.23 -2.74
N SER A 54 1.01 6.75 -2.83
CA SER A 54 0.68 8.14 -3.11
C SER A 54 -0.40 8.61 -2.14
N THR A 55 -0.35 9.88 -1.76
CA THR A 55 -1.38 10.49 -0.91
C THR A 55 -2.46 11.07 -1.81
N GLU A 56 -3.70 10.68 -1.56
CA GLU A 56 -4.90 11.21 -2.20
C GLU A 56 -5.76 11.93 -1.15
N LYS A 57 -6.66 12.80 -1.59
CA LYS A 57 -7.58 13.50 -0.67
C LYS A 57 -8.46 12.51 0.13
N SER A 58 -8.83 11.40 -0.50
CA SER A 58 -9.69 10.37 0.07
C SER A 58 -8.95 9.35 0.93
N GLY A 59 -7.63 9.23 0.81
CA GLY A 59 -6.91 8.07 1.34
C GLY A 59 -5.44 8.01 0.93
N ILE A 60 -4.79 6.91 1.31
CA ILE A 60 -3.46 6.56 0.82
C ILE A 60 -3.62 5.49 -0.26
N GLN A 61 -3.21 5.80 -1.47
CA GLN A 61 -3.25 4.88 -2.60
C GLN A 61 -1.99 4.04 -2.63
N MET A 62 -2.16 2.74 -2.86
CA MET A 62 -1.12 1.73 -2.88
C MET A 62 -1.07 1.07 -4.25
N SER A 63 0.02 1.33 -4.97
CA SER A 63 0.28 0.82 -6.32
C SER A 63 1.32 -0.27 -6.29
N PHE A 64 1.18 -1.29 -7.14
CA PHE A 64 2.08 -2.43 -7.21
C PHE A 64 2.71 -2.57 -8.59
N ASN A 65 3.81 -3.31 -8.67
CA ASN A 65 4.35 -3.75 -9.95
C ASN A 65 3.39 -4.71 -10.67
N TYR A 66 3.51 -4.74 -12.00
CA TYR A 66 2.59 -5.48 -12.87
C TYR A 66 2.49 -6.98 -12.59
N THR A 67 3.48 -7.60 -11.96
CA THR A 67 3.53 -9.05 -11.78
C THR A 67 2.96 -9.53 -10.45
N ILE A 68 2.72 -8.66 -9.47
CA ILE A 68 2.21 -9.11 -8.17
C ILE A 68 0.85 -9.77 -8.35
N THR A 69 0.58 -10.85 -7.61
CA THR A 69 -0.75 -11.45 -7.57
C THR A 69 -1.68 -10.65 -6.66
N PHE A 70 -2.97 -10.66 -6.98
CA PHE A 70 -3.98 -10.02 -6.13
C PHE A 70 -3.95 -10.56 -4.69
N GLU A 71 -3.80 -11.87 -4.51
CA GLU A 71 -3.75 -12.49 -3.17
C GLU A 71 -2.58 -11.96 -2.33
N LYS A 72 -1.39 -11.85 -2.93
CA LYS A 72 -0.21 -11.31 -2.23
C LYS A 72 -0.38 -9.82 -1.93
N ALA A 73 -0.87 -9.04 -2.88
CA ALA A 73 -1.13 -7.62 -2.67
C ALA A 73 -2.20 -7.38 -1.59
N ARG A 74 -3.24 -8.22 -1.59
CA ARG A 74 -4.31 -8.22 -0.58
C ARG A 74 -3.77 -8.54 0.81
N GLN A 75 -2.93 -9.56 0.95
CA GLN A 75 -2.28 -9.88 2.23
C GLN A 75 -1.51 -8.67 2.77
N ILE A 76 -0.73 -8.01 1.92
CA ILE A 76 0.06 -6.84 2.31
C ILE A 76 -0.86 -5.69 2.78
N VAL A 77 -1.91 -5.36 2.02
CA VAL A 77 -2.78 -4.23 2.37
C VAL A 77 -3.64 -4.51 3.62
N GLU A 78 -4.06 -5.76 3.85
CA GLU A 78 -4.79 -6.16 5.06
C GLU A 78 -3.93 -6.05 6.33
N GLU A 79 -2.64 -6.36 6.24
CA GLU A 79 -1.71 -6.15 7.36
C GLU A 79 -1.49 -4.66 7.61
N VAL A 80 -1.25 -3.88 6.56
CA VAL A 80 -1.07 -2.42 6.67
C VAL A 80 -2.33 -1.77 7.24
N SER A 81 -3.54 -2.14 6.79
CA SER A 81 -4.79 -1.57 7.31
C SER A 81 -5.00 -1.91 8.78
N THR A 82 -4.67 -3.14 9.20
CA THR A 82 -4.72 -3.56 10.60
C THR A 82 -3.78 -2.72 11.47
N LYS A 83 -2.53 -2.53 11.02
CA LYS A 83 -1.53 -1.72 11.72
C LYS A 83 -1.96 -0.26 11.85
N LEU A 84 -2.49 0.31 10.76
CA LEU A 84 -3.01 1.68 10.75
C LEU A 84 -4.21 1.85 11.68
N SER A 85 -5.14 0.89 11.69
CA SER A 85 -6.30 0.93 12.60
C SER A 85 -5.86 0.89 14.06
N GLN A 86 -4.91 0.01 14.40
CA GLN A 86 -4.34 -0.07 15.76
C GLN A 86 -3.58 1.19 16.17
N TYR A 87 -2.81 1.78 15.25
CA TYR A 87 -2.00 2.97 15.52
C TYR A 87 -2.86 4.23 15.67
N THR A 88 -3.85 4.40 14.81
CA THR A 88 -4.69 5.63 14.78
C THR A 88 -5.93 5.55 15.66
N GLY A 89 -6.38 4.34 16.02
CA GLY A 89 -7.66 4.11 16.68
C GLY A 89 -8.87 4.37 15.77
N LYS A 90 -8.65 4.60 14.47
CA LYS A 90 -9.71 4.82 13.47
C LYS A 90 -10.11 3.51 12.81
N GLU A 91 -11.34 3.47 12.32
CA GLU A 91 -11.78 2.44 11.38
C GLU A 91 -11.08 2.68 10.03
N ILE A 92 -10.49 1.63 9.47
CA ILE A 92 -9.76 1.68 8.21
C ILE A 92 -10.47 0.79 7.20
N ASP A 93 -10.88 1.40 6.09
CA ASP A 93 -11.45 0.69 4.95
C ASP A 93 -10.41 0.58 3.83
N VAL A 94 -10.48 -0.53 3.10
CA VAL A 94 -9.64 -0.78 1.93
C VAL A 94 -10.52 -0.98 0.72
N LEU A 95 -10.40 -0.08 -0.25
CA LEU A 95 -11.14 -0.13 -1.51
C LEU A 95 -10.23 -0.65 -2.62
N VAL A 96 -10.72 -1.61 -3.41
CA VAL A 96 -10.06 -2.03 -4.65
C VAL A 96 -10.38 -1.00 -5.73
N VAL A 97 -9.35 -0.41 -6.33
CA VAL A 97 -9.48 0.51 -7.45
C VAL A 97 -9.05 -0.21 -8.71
N SER A 98 -9.99 -0.47 -9.63
CA SER A 98 -9.67 -1.06 -10.93
C SER A 98 -8.92 -0.06 -11.80
N ILE A 99 -7.81 -0.50 -12.42
CA ILE A 99 -7.08 0.31 -13.39
C ILE A 99 -7.71 0.07 -14.77
N ASP A 100 -8.56 0.99 -15.22
CA ASP A 100 -9.05 0.97 -16.61
C ASP A 100 -7.94 1.46 -17.55
N ILE A 101 -7.44 0.56 -18.42
CA ILE A 101 -6.35 0.86 -19.36
C ILE A 101 -6.88 1.56 -20.65
N ASN A 102 -8.02 2.26 -20.57
CA ASN A 102 -8.64 2.95 -21.70
C ASN A 102 -8.92 4.42 -21.34
N ALA A 103 -7.91 5.27 -21.49
CA ALA A 103 -8.04 6.72 -21.62
C ALA A 103 -7.01 7.24 -22.63
#